data_AF-A0A421GHY7-F1
#
_entry.id   AF-A0A421GHY7-F1
#
_cell.length_a   1.000
_cell.length_b   1.000
_cell.length_c   1.000
_cell.angle_alpha   90.00
_cell.angle_beta   90.00
_cell.angle_gamma   90.00
#
_symmetry.space_group_name_H-M   'P 1'
#
loop_
_entity.id
_entity.type
_entity.pdbx_description
1 polymer ?
#
loop_
_entity_poly.entity_id
_entity_poly.type
_entity_poly.pdbx_seq_one_letter_code
_entity_poly.pdbx_strand_id
1 'polypeptide(L)'
;MTANWPSLRLHFMLKRSTMQVYGQSVFSMIASPTVSSDSSSVLYNTFATFDEGATSYNHTLVDGLAYVSQSSLDDSTATPSVSCVDSDSLPSVNSIVGALNDAIAISNVSMSTSTTQCSSGNVFKVSVDGFDFFVCYSGSSGFTMNGRDIDVAVEYLGDLMEILMPKVTDDTAHDNSFSGLKSDRQLIYWAFGTVIPHKSLKNDGMVEFFSCAGGFPESKFGNSYKDRFYVTKLNHGDASFRNGDALLTKSKMPVKWFECLL
;
A
#
# COMPACT_ATOMS: atom_id res chain seq x y z
N MET A 1 9.24 -26.70 -15.03
CA MET A 1 9.74 -26.46 -13.66
C MET A 1 9.13 -25.13 -13.24
N THR A 2 8.27 -25.12 -12.22
CA THR A 2 7.76 -23.86 -11.65
C THR A 2 8.95 -23.17 -10.99
N ALA A 3 9.27 -21.94 -11.41
CA ALA A 3 10.33 -21.16 -10.76
C ALA A 3 9.93 -20.97 -9.30
N ASN A 4 10.72 -21.52 -8.37
CA ASN A 4 10.46 -21.39 -6.94
C ASN A 4 11.10 -20.08 -6.48
N TRP A 5 10.30 -19.02 -6.41
CA TRP A 5 10.76 -17.70 -5.97
C TRP A 5 10.90 -17.71 -4.44
N PRO A 6 12.03 -17.24 -3.86
CA PRO A 6 12.19 -17.21 -2.42
C PRO A 6 11.47 -16.00 -1.82
N SER A 7 11.06 -16.12 -0.56
CA SER A 7 10.82 -14.95 0.28
C SER A 7 12.14 -14.18 0.47
N LEU A 8 12.04 -12.86 0.58
CA LEU A 8 13.18 -11.98 0.68
C LEU A 8 13.17 -11.29 2.05
N ARG A 9 14.36 -11.03 2.59
CA ARG A 9 14.56 -10.01 3.62
C ARG A 9 15.37 -8.88 3.01
N LEU A 10 14.81 -7.68 3.00
CA LEU A 10 15.48 -6.48 2.52
C LEU A 10 15.86 -5.63 3.72
N HIS A 11 17.16 -5.41 3.90
CA HIS A 11 17.71 -4.55 4.92
C HIS A 11 18.11 -3.22 4.30
N PHE A 12 17.40 -2.15 4.66
CA PHE A 12 17.59 -0.81 4.12
C PHE A 12 18.50 0.01 5.02
N MET A 13 19.44 0.75 4.40
CA MET A 13 20.32 1.71 5.06
C MET A 13 20.22 3.06 4.34
N LEU A 14 19.46 3.98 4.92
CA LEU A 14 19.21 5.32 4.41
C LEU A 14 20.35 6.26 4.80
N LYS A 15 20.99 6.89 3.81
CA LYS A 15 22.16 7.76 4.03
C LYS A 15 21.80 9.21 4.34
N ARG A 16 20.58 9.63 4.00
CA ARG A 16 20.09 11.00 4.27
C ARG A 16 19.12 11.00 5.45
N SER A 17 19.33 11.93 6.38
CA SER A 17 18.44 12.12 7.54
C SER A 17 17.00 12.47 7.13
N THR A 18 16.82 13.18 6.02
CA THR A 18 15.49 13.54 5.49
C THR A 18 14.69 12.37 4.94
N MET A 19 15.30 11.19 4.80
CA MET A 19 14.67 9.99 4.25
C MET A 19 14.28 8.99 5.35
N GLN A 20 14.61 9.28 6.61
CA GLN A 20 14.32 8.39 7.74
C GLN A 20 12.83 8.07 7.82
N VAL A 21 12.53 6.81 8.07
CA VAL A 21 11.16 6.33 8.27
C VAL A 21 10.97 6.13 9.78
N TYR A 22 10.01 6.83 10.39
CA TYR A 22 9.82 6.85 11.85
C TYR A 22 11.11 7.20 12.64
N GLY A 23 11.92 8.12 12.10
CA GLY A 23 13.22 8.49 12.68
C GLY A 23 14.32 7.43 12.53
N GLN A 24 14.04 6.31 11.85
CA GLN A 24 14.98 5.23 11.64
C GLN A 24 15.67 5.36 10.28
N SER A 25 17.00 5.30 10.28
CA SER A 25 17.80 5.24 9.05
C SER A 25 18.12 3.80 8.62
N VAL A 26 17.85 2.82 9.48
CA VAL A 26 18.10 1.41 9.23
C VAL A 26 16.86 0.62 9.64
N PHE A 27 16.32 -0.18 8.72
CA PHE A 27 15.16 -1.01 8.97
C PHE A 27 15.16 -2.21 8.03
N SER A 28 14.30 -3.19 8.31
CA SER A 28 14.15 -4.37 7.44
C SER A 28 12.71 -4.56 7.03
N MET A 29 12.52 -5.06 5.81
CA MET A 29 11.23 -5.51 5.29
C MET A 29 11.33 -6.99 4.95
N ILE A 30 10.26 -7.73 5.19
CA ILE A 30 10.10 -9.09 4.70
C ILE A 30 9.20 -9.03 3.48
N ALA A 31 9.52 -9.82 2.46
CA ALA A 31 8.74 -9.90 1.24
C ALA A 31 8.44 -11.36 0.89
N SER A 32 7.20 -11.63 0.50
CA SER A 32 6.74 -12.96 0.09
C SER A 32 6.26 -12.97 -1.35
N PRO A 33 6.71 -13.91 -2.19
CA PRO A 33 6.41 -13.88 -3.61
C PRO A 33 4.97 -14.30 -3.91
N THR A 34 4.32 -13.53 -4.77
CA THR A 34 3.05 -13.82 -5.42
C THR A 34 3.32 -14.03 -6.90
N VAL A 35 3.24 -15.27 -7.36
CA VAL A 35 3.56 -15.64 -8.75
C VAL A 35 2.27 -15.60 -9.58
N SER A 36 2.35 -14.96 -10.74
CA SER A 36 1.26 -14.96 -11.73
C SER A 36 0.85 -16.37 -12.16
N SER A 37 -0.42 -16.53 -12.54
CA SER A 37 -0.96 -17.84 -12.94
C SER A 37 -0.21 -18.49 -14.12
N ASP A 38 0.35 -17.68 -15.03
CA ASP A 38 1.15 -18.13 -16.17
C ASP A 38 2.66 -18.21 -15.85
N SER A 39 3.05 -17.92 -14.60
CA SER A 39 4.43 -17.89 -14.12
C SER A 39 5.35 -16.92 -14.89
N SER A 40 4.78 -15.93 -15.59
CA SER A 40 5.54 -14.95 -16.38
C SER A 40 6.07 -13.78 -15.55
N SER A 41 5.43 -13.49 -14.43
CA SER A 41 5.74 -12.39 -13.52
C SER A 41 5.65 -12.82 -12.06
N VAL A 42 6.44 -12.16 -11.23
CA VAL A 42 6.43 -12.29 -9.77
C VAL A 42 6.23 -10.90 -9.18
N LEU A 43 5.30 -10.79 -8.24
CA LEU A 43 5.16 -9.66 -7.35
C LEU A 43 5.48 -10.13 -5.94
N TYR A 44 5.58 -9.20 -5.01
CA TYR A 44 5.87 -9.45 -3.62
C TYR A 44 4.88 -8.72 -2.73
N ASN A 45 4.25 -9.48 -1.84
CA ASN A 45 3.60 -8.95 -0.65
C ASN A 45 4.69 -8.58 0.35
N THR A 46 4.52 -7.50 1.13
CA THR A 46 5.57 -7.00 2.02
C THR A 46 5.07 -6.70 3.41
N PHE A 47 5.94 -6.86 4.41
CA PHE A 47 5.67 -6.54 5.79
C PHE A 47 6.86 -5.83 6.43
N ALA A 48 6.59 -4.78 7.19
CA ALA A 48 7.59 -4.05 7.96
C ALA A 48 6.98 -3.52 9.27
N THR A 49 7.75 -3.54 10.34
CA THR A 49 7.33 -3.01 11.64
C THR A 49 8.25 -1.86 12.04
N PHE A 50 7.66 -0.79 12.54
CA PHE A 50 8.36 0.37 13.06
C PHE A 50 7.77 0.77 14.40
N ASP A 51 8.63 1.09 15.36
CA ASP A 51 8.21 1.64 16.64
C ASP A 51 8.58 3.13 16.71
N GLU A 52 7.63 3.95 17.15
CA GLU A 52 7.83 5.37 17.40
C GLU A 52 7.16 5.75 18.73
N GLY A 53 7.98 6.10 19.73
CA GLY A 53 7.50 6.32 21.09
C GLY A 53 6.87 5.06 21.70
N ALA A 54 5.62 5.15 22.13
CA ALA A 54 4.85 4.03 22.72
C ALA A 54 3.91 3.35 21.70
N THR A 55 4.09 3.60 20.40
CA THR A 55 3.23 3.08 19.33
C THR A 55 4.03 2.24 18.35
N SER A 56 3.51 1.06 18.02
CA SER A 56 4.02 0.20 16.95
C SER A 56 3.17 0.35 15.70
N TYR A 57 3.83 0.46 14.55
CA TYR A 57 3.26 0.62 13.23
C TYR A 57 3.67 -0.56 12.36
N ASN A 58 2.72 -1.40 11.97
CA ASN A 58 2.97 -2.42 10.95
C ASN A 58 2.48 -1.95 9.59
N HIS A 59 3.38 -1.92 8.62
CA HIS A 59 3.07 -1.68 7.23
C HIS A 59 2.96 -3.02 6.52
N THR A 60 1.85 -3.23 5.82
CA THR A 60 1.56 -4.46 5.07
C THR A 60 1.14 -4.11 3.65
N LEU A 61 1.77 -4.73 2.65
CA LEU A 61 1.35 -4.67 1.25
C LEU A 61 0.90 -6.07 0.84
N VAL A 62 -0.36 -6.22 0.44
CA VAL A 62 -0.92 -7.48 -0.05
C VAL A 62 -1.66 -7.19 -1.35
N ASP A 63 -1.27 -7.89 -2.43
CA ASP A 63 -1.88 -7.79 -3.76
C ASP A 63 -1.99 -6.34 -4.29
N GLY A 64 -1.01 -5.50 -3.93
CA GLY A 64 -0.93 -4.10 -4.34
C GLY A 64 -1.66 -3.10 -3.43
N LEU A 65 -2.36 -3.58 -2.39
CA LEU A 65 -3.03 -2.74 -1.40
C LEU A 65 -2.16 -2.58 -0.15
N ALA A 66 -1.91 -1.32 0.24
CA ALA A 66 -1.06 -0.98 1.36
C ALA A 66 -1.89 -0.59 2.60
N TYR A 67 -1.51 -1.18 3.73
CA TYR A 67 -2.15 -1.03 5.03
C TYR A 67 -1.15 -0.57 6.09
N VAL A 68 -1.62 0.23 7.03
CA VAL A 68 -0.91 0.53 8.28
C VAL A 68 -1.79 0.12 9.45
N SER A 69 -1.29 -0.78 10.29
CA SER A 69 -1.90 -1.10 11.57
C SER A 69 -1.12 -0.43 12.71
N GLN A 70 -1.83 0.18 13.66
CA GLN A 70 -1.25 0.84 14.82
C GLN A 70 -1.68 0.13 16.09
N SER A 71 -0.73 -0.18 16.97
CA SER A 71 -0.98 -0.77 18.28
C SER A 71 -0.16 -0.07 19.35
N SER A 72 -0.74 0.09 20.55
CA SER A 72 0.02 0.56 21.70
C SER A 72 0.99 -0.54 22.17
N LEU A 73 2.24 -0.17 22.44
CA LEU A 73 3.23 -1.07 23.03
C LEU A 73 2.92 -1.37 24.50
N ASP A 74 2.21 -0.48 25.19
CA ASP A 74 1.88 -0.58 26.61
C ASP A 74 0.61 -1.42 26.87
N ASP A 75 -0.23 -1.60 25.85
CA ASP A 75 -1.46 -2.38 25.93
C ASP A 75 -1.56 -3.37 24.77
N SER A 76 -0.92 -4.53 24.95
CA SER A 76 -0.96 -5.62 23.96
C SER A 76 -2.34 -6.28 23.81
N THR A 77 -3.33 -5.89 24.64
CA THR A 77 -4.70 -6.43 24.56
C THR A 77 -5.63 -5.56 23.72
N ALA A 78 -5.23 -4.32 23.43
CA ALA A 78 -5.98 -3.43 22.56
C ALA A 78 -5.97 -3.94 21.12
N THR A 79 -7.14 -3.97 20.48
CA THR A 79 -7.25 -4.28 19.05
C THR A 79 -6.54 -3.19 18.23
N PRO A 80 -5.60 -3.55 17.33
CA PRO A 80 -4.91 -2.56 16.51
C PRO A 80 -5.90 -1.82 15.61
N SER A 81 -5.71 -0.52 15.44
CA SER A 81 -6.43 0.23 14.41
C SER A 81 -5.76 -0.03 13.06
N VAL A 82 -6.53 -0.25 12.00
CA VAL A 82 -6.02 -0.53 10.65
C VAL A 82 -6.56 0.54 9.71
N SER A 83 -5.73 1.00 8.78
CA SER A 83 -6.11 1.97 7.74
C SER A 83 -5.35 1.70 6.45
N CYS A 84 -5.97 1.98 5.30
CA CYS A 84 -5.28 1.92 4.01
C CYS A 84 -4.46 3.19 3.76
N VAL A 85 -3.28 3.01 3.17
CA VAL A 85 -2.35 4.09 2.84
C VAL A 85 -1.95 4.04 1.37
N ASP A 86 -1.29 5.09 0.87
CA ASP A 86 -0.65 4.98 -0.44
C ASP A 86 0.62 4.12 -0.29
N SER A 87 0.94 3.30 -1.29
CA SER A 87 2.05 2.33 -1.25
C SER A 87 3.45 2.95 -1.24
N ASP A 88 3.53 4.26 -1.46
CA ASP A 88 4.74 5.09 -1.56
C ASP A 88 5.26 5.59 -0.20
N SER A 89 4.67 5.12 0.91
CA SER A 89 5.18 5.38 2.27
C SER A 89 6.51 4.70 2.58
N LEU A 90 6.83 3.60 1.88
CA LEU A 90 8.05 2.81 2.04
C LEU A 90 8.71 2.54 0.68
N PRO A 91 10.02 2.23 0.65
CA PRO A 91 10.68 1.81 -0.58
C PRO A 91 9.99 0.59 -1.21
N SER A 92 9.69 0.69 -2.51
CA SER A 92 8.96 -0.34 -3.25
C SER A 92 9.84 -1.57 -3.54
N VAL A 93 9.56 -2.68 -2.85
CA VAL A 93 10.21 -3.98 -3.12
C VAL A 93 9.92 -4.46 -4.55
N ASN A 94 8.71 -4.23 -5.05
CA ASN A 94 8.33 -4.62 -6.41
C ASN A 94 9.09 -3.81 -7.47
N SER A 95 9.35 -2.52 -7.23
CA SER A 95 10.20 -1.71 -8.11
C SER A 95 11.65 -2.22 -8.11
N ILE A 96 12.18 -2.61 -6.95
CA ILE A 96 13.52 -3.19 -6.83
C ILE A 96 13.62 -4.50 -7.62
N VAL A 97 12.70 -5.44 -7.39
CA VAL A 97 12.70 -6.74 -8.08
C VAL A 97 12.49 -6.55 -9.59
N GLY A 98 11.59 -5.66 -9.99
CA GLY A 98 11.36 -5.32 -11.39
C GLY A 98 12.61 -4.79 -12.10
N ALA A 99 13.34 -3.88 -11.46
CA ALA A 99 14.55 -3.27 -12.00
C ALA A 99 15.70 -4.27 -12.21
N LEU A 100 15.71 -5.41 -11.52
CA LEU A 100 16.71 -6.46 -11.73
C LEU A 100 16.59 -7.11 -13.11
N ASN A 101 15.41 -7.11 -13.73
CA ASN A 101 15.23 -7.63 -15.08
C ASN A 101 15.98 -6.82 -16.14
N ASP A 102 16.22 -5.54 -15.86
CA ASP A 102 16.91 -4.60 -16.75
C ASP A 102 18.38 -4.39 -16.35
N ALA A 103 18.94 -5.29 -15.52
CA ALA A 103 20.30 -5.17 -15.01
C ALA A 103 21.36 -5.25 -16.12
N ILE A 104 22.28 -4.28 -16.12
CA ILE A 104 23.36 -4.20 -17.11
C ILE A 104 24.67 -4.57 -16.44
N ALA A 105 25.35 -5.60 -16.96
CA ALA A 105 26.67 -6.00 -16.47
C ALA A 105 27.72 -4.92 -16.78
N ILE A 106 28.54 -4.56 -15.79
CA ILE A 106 29.65 -3.62 -15.96
C ILE A 106 30.96 -4.40 -15.99
N SER A 107 31.58 -4.51 -17.17
CA SER A 107 32.79 -5.32 -17.36
C SER A 107 34.11 -4.60 -17.01
N ASN A 108 34.13 -3.27 -16.91
CA ASN A 108 35.33 -2.46 -16.63
C ASN A 108 35.00 -1.27 -15.71
N VAL A 109 35.13 -1.44 -14.40
CA VAL A 109 35.05 -0.32 -13.44
C VAL A 109 36.40 0.41 -13.43
N SER A 110 36.57 1.42 -14.30
CA SER A 110 37.67 2.37 -14.15
C SER A 110 37.36 3.31 -12.97
N MET A 111 38.21 3.28 -11.95
CA MET A 111 38.17 4.07 -10.71
C MET A 111 37.73 5.53 -10.87
N SER A 112 36.80 5.99 -10.02
CA SER A 112 37.07 6.98 -8.98
C SER A 112 35.79 7.28 -8.17
N THR A 113 35.96 7.33 -6.84
CA THR A 113 35.02 7.68 -5.75
C THR A 113 34.22 6.53 -5.12
N SER A 114 34.92 5.81 -4.23
CA SER A 114 34.46 5.21 -2.96
C SER A 114 33.23 4.27 -2.96
N THR A 115 33.52 3.04 -2.52
CA THR A 115 32.66 2.05 -1.85
C THR A 115 31.66 1.27 -2.69
N THR A 116 32.13 0.22 -3.39
CA THR A 116 32.04 -1.21 -2.99
C THR A 116 32.55 -2.08 -4.16
N GLN A 117 33.78 -2.57 -4.06
CA GLN A 117 34.25 -3.64 -4.97
C GLN A 117 33.51 -4.91 -4.58
N CYS A 118 32.59 -5.39 -5.42
CA CYS A 118 32.03 -6.73 -5.23
C CYS A 118 33.19 -7.72 -5.23
N SER A 119 33.30 -8.55 -4.17
CA SER A 119 34.46 -9.42 -3.96
C SER A 119 34.65 -10.46 -5.08
N SER A 120 33.60 -10.72 -5.87
CA SER A 120 33.56 -11.72 -6.93
C SER A 120 32.82 -11.23 -8.18
N GLY A 121 33.50 -10.42 -8.99
CA GLY A 121 33.44 -10.51 -10.46
C GLY A 121 32.18 -10.11 -11.23
N ASN A 122 31.00 -9.93 -10.62
CA ASN A 122 29.80 -9.52 -11.34
C ASN A 122 29.16 -8.30 -10.67
N VAL A 123 29.53 -7.11 -11.18
CA VAL A 123 28.90 -5.84 -10.84
C VAL A 123 27.83 -5.56 -11.88
N PHE A 124 26.62 -5.26 -11.44
CA PHE A 124 25.56 -4.81 -12.35
C PHE A 124 25.15 -3.38 -12.01
N LYS A 125 24.63 -2.67 -13.00
CA LYS A 125 23.91 -1.41 -12.81
C LYS A 125 22.43 -1.65 -13.01
N VAL A 126 21.62 -1.11 -12.11
CA VAL A 126 20.15 -1.06 -12.23
C VAL A 126 19.66 0.35 -11.94
N SER A 127 18.46 0.69 -12.40
CA SER A 127 17.77 1.93 -12.05
C SER A 127 16.43 1.58 -11.42
N VAL A 128 16.21 2.01 -10.18
CA VAL A 128 14.95 1.81 -9.44
C VAL A 128 14.28 3.17 -9.29
N ASP A 129 13.10 3.36 -9.89
CA ASP A 129 12.34 4.61 -9.84
C ASP A 129 13.17 5.86 -10.21
N GLY A 130 14.12 5.71 -11.13
CA GLY A 130 15.02 6.79 -11.60
C GLY A 130 16.29 6.98 -10.77
N PHE A 131 16.52 6.16 -9.74
CA PHE A 131 17.75 6.17 -8.95
C PHE A 131 18.67 5.02 -9.35
N ASP A 132 19.94 5.34 -9.64
CA ASP A 132 20.94 4.36 -10.03
C ASP A 132 21.54 3.63 -8.83
N PHE A 133 21.67 2.30 -8.95
CA PHE A 133 22.32 1.42 -7.99
C PHE A 133 23.37 0.53 -8.66
N PHE A 134 24.44 0.25 -7.93
CA PHE A 134 25.35 -0.84 -8.23
C PHE A 134 24.95 -2.09 -7.45
N VAL A 135 24.84 -3.22 -8.13
CA VAL A 135 24.43 -4.49 -7.54
C VAL A 135 25.63 -5.44 -7.45
N CYS A 136 25.88 -5.96 -6.25
CA CYS A 136 26.81 -7.05 -6.00
C CYS A 136 26.05 -8.33 -5.71
N TYR A 137 26.15 -9.30 -6.62
CA TYR A 137 25.56 -10.62 -6.42
C TYR A 137 26.43 -11.51 -5.54
N SER A 138 25.81 -12.18 -4.56
CA SER A 138 26.48 -13.03 -3.56
C SER A 138 26.03 -14.49 -3.62
N GLY A 139 25.55 -14.96 -4.78
CA GLY A 139 25.14 -16.36 -4.92
C GLY A 139 23.80 -16.64 -4.23
N SER A 140 23.71 -17.79 -3.56
CA SER A 140 22.52 -18.21 -2.81
C SER A 140 22.24 -17.38 -1.55
N SER A 141 23.16 -16.50 -1.14
CA SER A 141 22.98 -15.61 0.01
C SER A 141 22.24 -14.32 -0.33
N GLY A 142 21.97 -14.06 -1.61
CA GLY A 142 21.30 -12.85 -2.07
C GLY A 142 22.24 -11.86 -2.74
N PHE A 143 22.01 -10.56 -2.54
CA PHE A 143 22.77 -9.50 -3.19
C PHE A 143 22.71 -8.19 -2.41
N THR A 144 23.64 -7.28 -2.68
CA THR A 144 23.60 -5.90 -2.15
C THR A 144 23.44 -4.90 -3.28
N MET A 145 22.71 -3.82 -3.00
CA MET A 145 22.53 -2.68 -3.88
C MET A 145 23.10 -1.44 -3.20
N ASN A 146 24.05 -0.77 -3.87
CA ASN A 146 24.67 0.45 -3.37
C ASN A 146 24.22 1.64 -4.21
N GLY A 147 23.50 2.55 -3.58
CA GLY A 147 23.04 3.80 -4.19
C GLY A 147 23.66 5.01 -3.51
N ARG A 148 23.45 6.20 -4.10
CA ARG A 148 23.93 7.45 -3.50
C ARG A 148 23.24 7.75 -2.16
N ASP A 149 21.96 7.45 -2.07
CA ASP A 149 21.09 7.89 -0.98
C ASP A 149 20.62 6.74 -0.09
N ILE A 150 20.63 5.50 -0.61
CA ILE A 150 20.18 4.29 0.07
C ILE A 150 21.14 3.15 -0.31
N ASP A 151 21.50 2.31 0.65
CA ASP A 151 21.98 0.94 0.40
C ASP A 151 20.89 -0.07 0.78
N VAL A 152 20.83 -1.18 0.06
CA VAL A 152 19.90 -2.29 0.34
C VAL A 152 20.68 -3.60 0.34
N ALA A 153 20.57 -4.39 1.40
CA ALA A 153 21.04 -5.77 1.40
C ALA A 153 19.82 -6.70 1.31
N VAL A 154 19.83 -7.60 0.33
CA VAL A 154 18.73 -8.53 0.09
C VAL A 154 19.22 -9.94 0.37
N GLU A 155 18.53 -10.62 1.29
CA GLU A 155 18.77 -12.02 1.65
C GLU A 155 17.64 -12.89 1.10
N TYR A 156 17.98 -14.07 0.57
CA TYR A 156 17.01 -15.10 0.20
C TYR A 156 16.68 -15.95 1.43
N LEU A 157 15.40 -16.03 1.79
CA LEU A 157 14.92 -16.84 2.91
C LEU A 157 14.57 -18.25 2.43
N GLY A 158 14.86 -19.25 3.29
CA GLY A 158 14.64 -20.66 2.97
C GLY A 158 13.18 -21.11 3.06
N ASP A 159 12.37 -20.43 3.88
CA ASP A 159 10.96 -20.72 4.09
C ASP A 159 10.09 -19.63 3.45
N LEU A 160 8.97 -20.05 2.83
CA LEU A 160 7.95 -19.11 2.36
C LEU A 160 7.21 -18.54 3.57
N MET A 161 7.33 -17.23 3.77
CA MET A 161 6.61 -16.52 4.83
C MET A 161 5.29 -15.98 4.27
N GLU A 162 4.16 -16.53 4.69
CA GLU A 162 2.86 -15.99 4.28
C GLU A 162 2.62 -14.61 4.94
N ILE A 163 2.32 -13.61 4.12
CA ILE A 163 1.96 -12.26 4.58
C ILE A 163 0.49 -12.07 4.25
N LEU A 164 -0.32 -11.91 5.30
CA LEU A 164 -1.77 -11.78 5.21
C LEU A 164 -2.20 -10.34 5.44
N MET A 165 -3.34 -10.00 4.83
CA MET A 165 -4.08 -8.78 5.11
C MET A 165 -4.33 -8.61 6.63
N PRO A 166 -4.13 -7.41 7.20
CA PRO A 166 -4.52 -7.14 8.57
C PRO A 166 -6.04 -7.10 8.69
N LYS A 167 -6.59 -7.68 9.77
CA LYS A 167 -8.03 -7.67 9.99
C LYS A 167 -8.52 -6.27 10.35
N VAL A 168 -9.27 -5.65 9.44
CA VAL A 168 -9.97 -4.39 9.70
C VAL A 168 -11.20 -4.67 10.57
N THR A 169 -11.33 -3.97 11.70
CA THR A 169 -12.46 -4.16 12.63
C THR A 169 -13.37 -2.94 12.61
N ASP A 170 -14.65 -3.15 12.27
CA ASP A 170 -15.73 -2.16 12.38
C ASP A 170 -15.54 -0.91 11.49
N ASP A 171 -15.53 -1.14 10.17
CA ASP A 171 -15.48 -0.13 9.10
C ASP A 171 -16.81 -0.05 8.36
N THR A 172 -17.25 1.17 8.02
CA THR A 172 -18.52 1.41 7.32
C THR A 172 -18.44 2.62 6.38
N ALA A 173 -19.07 2.50 5.21
CA ALA A 173 -19.25 3.61 4.27
C ALA A 173 -20.72 4.06 4.25
N HIS A 174 -20.94 5.39 4.23
CA HIS A 174 -22.26 5.99 4.23
C HIS A 174 -22.33 7.22 3.32
N ASP A 175 -23.43 7.32 2.59
CA ASP A 175 -23.68 8.43 1.68
C ASP A 175 -24.37 9.62 2.35
N ASN A 176 -23.84 10.82 2.11
CA ASN A 176 -24.48 12.06 2.52
C ASN A 176 -24.86 12.98 1.35
N SER A 177 -24.84 12.47 0.11
CA SER A 177 -25.21 13.25 -1.06
C SER A 177 -25.61 12.37 -2.24
N PHE A 178 -26.73 12.69 -2.87
CA PHE A 178 -27.23 12.05 -4.09
C PHE A 178 -26.52 12.48 -5.38
N SER A 179 -25.39 13.20 -5.29
CA SER A 179 -24.70 13.72 -6.48
C SER A 179 -24.23 12.61 -7.41
N GLY A 180 -23.73 11.49 -6.85
CA GLY A 180 -23.42 10.27 -7.57
C GLY A 180 -22.25 10.32 -8.55
N LEU A 181 -21.89 9.15 -9.07
CA LEU A 181 -21.02 8.96 -10.21
C LEU A 181 -21.76 9.34 -11.50
N LYS A 182 -21.00 9.59 -12.57
CA LYS A 182 -21.60 9.81 -13.90
C LYS A 182 -22.22 8.50 -14.37
N SER A 183 -23.55 8.43 -14.39
CA SER A 183 -24.31 7.28 -14.86
C SER A 183 -25.63 7.72 -15.49
N ASP A 184 -26.25 6.83 -16.28
CA ASP A 184 -27.58 7.01 -16.87
C ASP A 184 -28.69 7.18 -15.81
N ARG A 185 -28.47 6.63 -14.60
CA ARG A 185 -29.41 6.70 -13.47
C ARG A 185 -29.25 7.94 -12.60
N GLN A 186 -28.21 8.75 -12.81
CA GLN A 186 -27.88 9.90 -11.97
C GLN A 186 -29.06 10.90 -11.86
N LEU A 187 -29.74 11.16 -12.98
CA LEU A 187 -30.89 12.08 -13.00
C LEU A 187 -32.07 11.59 -12.15
N ILE A 188 -32.29 10.28 -12.07
CA ILE A 188 -33.37 9.70 -11.28
C ILE A 188 -33.07 9.93 -9.79
N TYR A 189 -31.85 9.68 -9.35
CA TYR A 189 -31.46 9.90 -7.96
C TYR A 189 -31.43 11.38 -7.57
N TRP A 190 -31.09 12.28 -8.50
CA TRP A 190 -31.24 13.72 -8.26
C TRP A 190 -32.69 14.13 -8.04
N ALA A 191 -33.62 13.57 -8.84
CA ALA A 191 -35.04 13.80 -8.64
C ALA A 191 -35.50 13.24 -7.28
N PHE A 192 -35.11 12.01 -6.93
CA PHE A 192 -35.48 11.41 -5.65
C PHE A 192 -34.92 12.17 -4.45
N GLY A 193 -33.66 12.58 -4.47
CA GLY A 193 -33.05 13.34 -3.38
C GLY A 193 -33.62 14.74 -3.17
N THR A 194 -34.38 15.26 -4.15
CA THR A 194 -35.01 16.60 -4.11
C THR A 194 -36.52 16.54 -3.85
N VAL A 195 -37.21 15.56 -4.43
CA VAL A 195 -38.69 15.49 -4.44
C VAL A 195 -39.24 14.64 -3.30
N ILE A 196 -38.52 13.59 -2.89
CA ILE A 196 -38.93 12.77 -1.75
C ILE A 196 -38.75 13.60 -0.48
N PRO A 197 -39.72 13.60 0.46
CA PRO A 197 -39.66 14.40 1.68
C PRO A 197 -38.64 13.83 2.68
N HIS A 198 -37.38 14.14 2.42
CA HIS A 198 -36.23 13.94 3.29
C HIS A 198 -36.21 15.01 4.39
N LYS A 199 -35.71 14.65 5.57
CA LYS A 199 -35.42 15.57 6.69
C LYS A 199 -34.25 16.52 6.39
N SER A 200 -33.37 16.15 5.45
CA SER A 200 -32.22 16.97 5.07
C SER A 200 -31.75 16.72 3.63
N LEU A 201 -30.83 17.56 3.14
CA LEU A 201 -30.12 17.31 1.88
C LEU A 201 -29.04 16.22 2.00
N LYS A 202 -28.80 15.68 3.21
CA LYS A 202 -27.85 14.59 3.45
C LYS A 202 -28.51 13.24 3.21
N ASN A 203 -28.80 12.95 1.95
CA ASN A 203 -29.38 11.69 1.51
C ASN A 203 -28.72 11.22 0.20
N ASP A 204 -28.80 9.93 -0.09
CA ASP A 204 -28.28 9.30 -1.31
C ASP A 204 -29.30 9.25 -2.47
N GLY A 205 -30.44 9.92 -2.28
CA GLY A 205 -31.60 9.91 -3.16
C GLY A 205 -32.74 9.10 -2.57
N MET A 206 -32.44 8.05 -1.81
CA MET A 206 -33.43 7.12 -1.26
C MET A 206 -33.41 7.08 0.26
N VAL A 207 -32.23 7.09 0.86
CA VAL A 207 -31.99 6.91 2.30
C VAL A 207 -31.20 8.10 2.84
N GLU A 208 -31.60 8.54 4.04
CA GLU A 208 -30.91 9.60 4.79
C GLU A 208 -29.61 9.11 5.40
N PHE A 209 -28.60 9.98 5.44
CA PHE A 209 -27.29 9.69 6.03
C PHE A 209 -27.41 9.14 7.44
N PHE A 210 -28.21 9.76 8.31
CA PHE A 210 -28.36 9.33 9.70
C PHE A 210 -29.09 7.98 9.85
N SER A 211 -29.89 7.58 8.85
CA SER A 211 -30.49 6.26 8.81
C SER A 211 -29.46 5.20 8.43
N CYS A 212 -28.51 5.52 7.56
CA CYS A 212 -27.37 4.66 7.22
C CYS A 212 -26.32 4.61 8.32
N ALA A 213 -26.09 5.73 9.02
CA ALA A 213 -25.02 5.91 10.00
C ALA A 213 -25.11 5.01 11.24
N GLY A 214 -26.20 4.25 11.42
CA GLY A 214 -26.32 3.24 12.47
C GLY A 214 -26.14 3.77 13.91
N GLY A 215 -26.27 5.09 14.12
CA GLY A 215 -26.05 5.74 15.41
C GLY A 215 -24.64 6.32 15.64
N PHE A 216 -23.71 6.20 14.68
CA PHE A 216 -22.41 6.87 14.76
C PHE A 216 -22.53 8.39 14.49
N PRO A 217 -21.83 9.24 15.26
CA PRO A 217 -21.86 10.68 15.04
C PRO A 217 -21.11 11.06 13.75
N GLU A 218 -21.63 12.06 13.03
CA GLU A 218 -21.05 12.53 11.76
C GLU A 218 -19.57 12.93 11.90
N SER A 219 -19.14 13.41 13.07
CA SER A 219 -17.75 13.80 13.34
C SER A 219 -16.74 12.66 13.26
N LYS A 220 -17.18 11.40 13.28
CA LYS A 220 -16.31 10.24 13.09
C LYS A 220 -16.01 9.96 11.62
N PHE A 221 -16.81 10.51 10.70
CA PHE A 221 -16.70 10.20 9.28
C PHE A 221 -15.74 11.15 8.55
N GLY A 222 -14.87 10.56 7.74
CA GLY A 222 -13.98 11.28 6.83
C GLY A 222 -14.45 11.19 5.37
N ASN A 223 -13.82 11.94 4.46
CA ASN A 223 -14.25 12.06 3.06
C ASN A 223 -13.30 11.37 2.07
N SER A 224 -12.42 10.53 2.58
CA SER A 224 -11.47 9.72 1.82
C SER A 224 -11.81 8.24 1.97
N TYR A 225 -11.64 7.46 0.91
CA TYR A 225 -11.81 6.00 0.93
C TYR A 225 -10.83 5.26 1.86
N LYS A 226 -9.88 5.99 2.42
CA LYS A 226 -8.92 5.51 3.43
C LYS A 226 -9.43 5.66 4.86
N ASP A 227 -10.51 6.42 5.04
CA ASP A 227 -11.10 6.64 6.35
C ASP A 227 -11.94 5.43 6.73
N ARG A 228 -11.70 4.90 7.94
CA ARG A 228 -12.47 3.79 8.54
C ARG A 228 -13.99 4.01 8.49
N PHE A 229 -14.40 5.25 8.72
CA PHE A 229 -15.78 5.71 8.56
C PHE A 229 -15.83 6.62 7.33
N TYR A 230 -16.14 6.05 6.18
CA TYR A 230 -16.08 6.78 4.91
C TYR A 230 -17.43 7.42 4.58
N VAL A 231 -17.48 8.75 4.54
CA VAL A 231 -18.61 9.51 3.99
C VAL A 231 -18.42 9.73 2.49
N THR A 232 -19.33 9.12 1.76
CA THR A 232 -19.39 9.14 0.31
C THR A 232 -20.37 10.19 -0.19
N LYS A 233 -20.20 10.59 -1.46
CA LYS A 233 -21.15 11.43 -2.20
C LYS A 233 -21.83 10.65 -3.33
N LEU A 234 -22.02 9.35 -3.12
CA LEU A 234 -22.62 8.44 -4.08
C LEU A 234 -24.14 8.52 -3.96
N ASN A 235 -24.83 8.28 -5.08
CA ASN A 235 -26.25 8.02 -4.98
C ASN A 235 -26.48 6.56 -4.57
N HIS A 236 -27.70 6.23 -4.15
CA HIS A 236 -28.06 4.89 -3.66
C HIS A 236 -27.69 3.76 -4.64
N GLY A 237 -27.75 4.01 -5.94
CA GLY A 237 -27.41 3.02 -6.96
C GLY A 237 -25.92 2.77 -7.10
N ASP A 238 -25.10 3.79 -6.90
CA ASP A 238 -23.64 3.72 -7.02
C ASP A 238 -23.00 2.88 -5.90
N ALA A 239 -23.66 2.76 -4.74
CA ALA A 239 -23.25 1.86 -3.65
C ALA A 239 -23.24 0.37 -4.05
N SER A 240 -23.77 0.02 -5.21
CA SER A 240 -23.69 -1.33 -5.79
C SER A 240 -22.40 -1.63 -6.57
N PHE A 241 -21.42 -0.71 -6.56
CA PHE A 241 -20.11 -0.83 -7.22
C PHE A 241 -20.14 -0.92 -8.76
N ARG A 242 -21.31 -0.82 -9.40
CA ARG A 242 -21.47 -1.01 -10.86
C ARG A 242 -20.80 0.06 -11.72
N ASN A 243 -20.61 1.26 -11.16
CA ASN A 243 -20.11 2.43 -11.89
C ASN A 243 -18.64 2.74 -11.61
N GLY A 244 -17.93 1.87 -10.86
CA GLY A 244 -16.53 2.03 -10.53
C GLY A 244 -16.26 3.22 -9.59
N ASP A 245 -15.07 3.80 -9.73
CA ASP A 245 -14.59 4.93 -8.93
C ASP A 245 -14.59 6.24 -9.73
N ALA A 246 -14.70 7.37 -9.03
CA ALA A 246 -14.57 8.69 -9.66
C ALA A 246 -13.12 9.03 -10.00
N LEU A 247 -12.91 9.61 -11.18
CA LEU A 247 -11.57 9.99 -11.64
C LEU A 247 -10.98 11.22 -10.92
N LEU A 248 -11.83 12.11 -10.37
CA LEU A 248 -11.41 13.44 -9.91
C LEU A 248 -11.74 13.73 -8.43
N THR A 249 -12.35 12.80 -7.70
CA THR A 249 -12.71 13.04 -6.29
C THR A 249 -12.59 11.79 -5.44
N LYS A 250 -11.94 11.94 -4.28
CA LYS A 250 -11.81 10.86 -3.29
C LYS A 250 -13.10 10.55 -2.52
N SER A 251 -14.13 11.38 -2.67
CA SER A 251 -15.45 11.20 -2.01
C SER A 251 -16.41 10.26 -2.77
N LYS A 252 -15.97 9.70 -3.90
CA LYS A 252 -16.76 8.78 -4.74
C LYS A 252 -15.90 7.63 -5.22
N MET A 253 -15.31 6.89 -4.28
CA MET A 253 -14.37 5.79 -4.53
C MET A 253 -14.88 4.48 -3.90
N PRO A 254 -16.09 3.99 -4.24
CA PRO A 254 -16.68 2.85 -3.57
C PRO A 254 -15.91 1.55 -3.80
N VAL A 255 -15.31 1.35 -4.99
CA VAL A 255 -14.57 0.11 -5.29
C VAL A 255 -13.28 0.07 -4.49
N LYS A 256 -12.49 1.15 -4.51
CA LYS A 256 -11.29 1.27 -3.68
C LYS A 256 -11.54 1.14 -2.18
N TRP A 257 -12.64 1.68 -1.68
CA TRP A 257 -13.01 1.50 -0.28
C TRP A 257 -13.34 0.03 0.03
N PHE A 258 -14.06 -0.66 -0.86
CA PHE A 258 -14.38 -2.07 -0.67
C PHE A 258 -13.13 -2.96 -0.77
N GLU A 259 -12.22 -2.70 -1.71
CA GLU A 259 -10.94 -3.37 -1.84
C GLU A 259 -10.10 -3.23 -0.55
N CYS A 260 -10.16 -2.08 0.12
CA CYS A 260 -9.50 -1.84 1.41
C CYS A 260 -10.06 -2.70 2.56
N LEU A 261 -11.23 -3.33 2.41
CA LEU A 261 -11.85 -4.16 3.46
C LEU A 261 -11.70 -5.67 3.24
N LEU A 262 -11.25 -6.08 2.06
CA LEU A 262 -11.17 -7.48 1.65
C LEU A 262 -9.83 -8.14 1.98
#